data_AF-A0A963QXH2-F1
#
_entry.id   AF-A0A963QXH2-F1
#
_cell.length_a   1.000
_cell.length_b   1.000
_cell.length_c   1.000
_cell.angle_alpha   90.00
_cell.angle_beta   90.00
_cell.angle_gamma   90.00
#
_symmetry.space_group_name_H-M   'P 1'
#
loop_
_entity.id
_entity.type
_entity.pdbx_description
1 polymer ?
#
loop_
_entity_poly.entity_id
_entity_poly.type
_entity_poly.pdbx_seq_one_letter_code
_entity_poly.pdbx_strand_id
1 'polypeptide(L)'
;MSVNLAAFGYLIAGVCFILALRGLSHPATSRAGNRFGMIGMTIAVVVAILSLQHAGFGSYLLILIGLGIGGGIGYVVAKKIEMTAMPQLVAAFHSLVGLAAVFVAAAAFLNPGDFGILTADGDIKGLSLFEMGLGTIIGAITFTGS
;
A
#
# COMPACT_ATOMS: atom_id res chain seq x y z
N MET A 1 -17.47 2.90 8.54
CA MET A 1 -16.75 3.93 9.34
C MET A 1 -17.12 5.32 8.84
N SER A 2 -17.18 6.34 9.69
CA SER A 2 -17.42 7.72 9.23
C SER A 2 -16.18 8.29 8.52
N VAL A 3 -16.37 9.19 7.56
CA VAL A 3 -15.27 9.81 6.79
C VAL A 3 -14.29 10.53 7.72
N ASN A 4 -14.79 11.24 8.73
CA ASN A 4 -13.94 11.95 9.69
C ASN A 4 -13.06 11.00 10.52
N LEU A 5 -13.61 9.84 10.91
CA LEU A 5 -12.84 8.85 11.67
C LEU A 5 -11.76 8.20 10.79
N ALA A 6 -12.08 7.91 9.53
CA ALA A 6 -11.11 7.40 8.55
C ALA A 6 -9.96 8.40 8.34
N ALA A 7 -10.30 9.68 8.09
CA ALA A 7 -9.34 10.75 7.90
C ALA A 7 -8.42 10.94 9.12
N PHE A 8 -8.99 10.90 10.32
CA PHE A 8 -8.20 10.99 11.55
C PHE A 8 -7.26 9.80 11.73
N GLY A 9 -7.72 8.59 11.42
CA GLY A 9 -6.87 7.39 11.42
C GLY A 9 -5.70 7.49 10.44
N TYR A 10 -5.95 7.95 9.22
CA TYR A 10 -4.88 8.19 8.24
C TYR A 10 -3.92 9.31 8.65
N LEU A 11 -4.41 10.36 9.32
CA LEU A 11 -3.55 11.40 9.88
C LEU A 11 -2.60 10.83 10.94
N ILE A 12 -3.10 10.00 11.85
CA ILE A 12 -2.27 9.33 12.86
C ILE A 12 -1.23 8.43 12.18
N ALA A 13 -1.64 7.61 11.20
CA ALA A 13 -0.73 6.76 10.44
C ALA A 13 0.37 7.57 9.75
N GLY A 14 0.02 8.70 9.12
CA GLY A 14 0.96 9.63 8.50
C GLY A 14 1.99 10.20 9.49
N VAL A 15 1.54 10.64 10.67
CA VAL A 15 2.43 11.10 11.75
C VAL A 15 3.37 9.97 12.19
N CYS A 16 2.87 8.75 12.35
CA CYS A 16 3.70 7.59 12.68
C CYS A 16 4.77 7.30 11.62
N PHE A 17 4.45 7.40 10.33
CA PHE A 17 5.46 7.24 9.27
C PHE A 17 6.53 8.33 9.28
N ILE A 18 6.17 9.58 9.55
CA ILE A 18 7.14 10.68 9.71
C ILE A 18 8.08 10.38 10.90
N LEU A 19 7.52 9.97 12.04
CA LEU A 19 8.31 9.59 13.22
C LEU A 19 9.18 8.35 12.97
N ALA A 20 8.71 7.42 12.13
CA ALA A 20 9.49 6.25 11.74
C ALA A 20 10.75 6.65 10.99
N LEU A 21 10.62 7.47 9.94
CA LEU A 21 11.75 7.96 9.15
C LEU A 21 12.73 8.76 10.01
N ARG A 22 12.23 9.68 10.84
CA ARG A 22 13.07 10.44 11.79
C ARG A 22 13.84 9.52 12.74
N GLY A 23 13.16 8.49 13.27
CA GLY A 23 13.78 7.54 14.20
C GLY A 23 14.85 6.67 13.53
N LEU A 24 14.65 6.28 12.27
CA LEU A 24 15.58 5.47 11.49
C LEU A 24 16.87 6.23 11.10
N SER A 25 16.86 7.56 11.07
CA SER A 25 18.04 8.38 10.74
C SER A 25 19.13 8.40 11.83
N HIS A 26 18.87 7.87 13.03
CA HIS A 26 19.88 7.77 14.10
C HIS A 26 19.91 6.38 14.75
N PRO A 27 21.10 5.78 14.97
CA PRO A 27 21.22 4.45 15.59
C PRO A 27 20.55 4.34 16.96
N ALA A 28 20.65 5.38 17.79
CA ALA A 28 20.06 5.42 19.13
C ALA A 28 18.52 5.31 19.12
N THR A 29 17.87 5.82 18.08
CA THR A 29 16.40 5.84 17.95
C THR A 29 15.85 4.83 16.94
N SER A 30 16.71 4.11 16.21
CA SER A 30 16.32 3.23 15.09
C SER A 30 15.25 2.20 15.47
N ARG A 31 15.37 1.56 16.64
CA ARG A 31 14.36 0.59 17.12
C ARG A 31 13.00 1.24 17.39
N ALA A 32 12.98 2.46 17.92
CA ALA A 32 11.75 3.21 18.14
C ALA A 32 11.14 3.65 16.80
N GLY A 33 11.97 4.10 15.86
CA GLY A 33 11.56 4.43 14.48
C GLY A 33 10.87 3.25 13.78
N ASN A 34 11.47 2.07 13.82
CA ASN A 34 10.86 0.87 13.25
C ASN A 34 9.50 0.53 13.88
N ARG A 35 9.37 0.70 15.21
CA ARG A 35 8.08 0.48 15.90
C ARG A 35 7.01 1.48 15.47
N PHE A 36 7.34 2.76 15.28
CA PHE A 36 6.39 3.73 14.72
C PHE A 36 5.97 3.34 13.30
N GLY A 37 6.88 2.81 12.48
CA GLY A 37 6.56 2.31 11.14
C GLY A 37 5.55 1.16 11.18
N MET A 38 5.77 0.17 12.06
CA MET A 38 4.84 -0.96 12.24
C MET A 38 3.46 -0.50 12.72
N ILE A 39 3.40 0.43 13.68
CA ILE A 39 2.13 0.98 14.19
C ILE A 39 1.40 1.75 13.07
N GLY A 40 2.10 2.63 12.36
CA GLY A 40 1.54 3.41 11.27
C GLY A 40 0.95 2.55 10.16
N MET A 41 1.69 1.52 9.73
CA MET A 41 1.22 0.56 8.72
C MET A 41 0.01 -0.24 9.21
N THR A 42 0.03 -0.70 10.47
CA THR A 42 -1.12 -1.42 11.06
C THR A 42 -2.38 -0.55 11.06
N ILE A 43 -2.27 0.71 11.49
CA ILE A 43 -3.39 1.66 11.48
C ILE A 43 -3.90 1.86 10.06
N ALA A 44 -3.00 2.12 9.09
CA ALA A 44 -3.40 2.35 7.69
C ALA A 44 -4.18 1.17 7.09
N VAL A 45 -3.69 -0.07 7.29
CA VAL A 45 -4.35 -1.29 6.80
C VAL A 45 -5.72 -1.48 7.47
N VAL A 46 -5.81 -1.32 8.79
CA VAL A 46 -7.08 -1.46 9.52
C VAL A 46 -8.09 -0.41 9.06
N VAL A 47 -7.67 0.86 8.94
CA VAL A 47 -8.53 1.95 8.47
C VAL A 47 -9.02 1.65 7.04
N ALA A 48 -8.15 1.17 6.16
CA ALA A 48 -8.52 0.80 4.79
C ALA A 48 -9.60 -0.30 4.76
N ILE A 49 -9.41 -1.39 5.50
CA ILE A 49 -10.37 -2.51 5.58
C ILE A 49 -11.72 -2.05 6.15
N LEU A 50 -11.70 -1.23 7.21
CA LEU A 50 -12.92 -0.71 7.85
C LEU A 50 -13.63 0.38 7.04
N SER A 51 -12.95 0.94 6.03
CA SER A 51 -13.49 1.96 5.12
C SER A 51 -14.19 1.36 3.91
N LEU A 52 -14.00 0.07 3.61
CA LEU A 52 -14.66 -0.58 2.49
C LEU A 52 -16.18 -0.55 2.67
N GLN A 53 -16.84 0.26 1.85
CA GLN A 53 -18.30 0.32 1.78
C GLN A 53 -18.76 -0.77 0.80
N HIS A 54 -19.75 -1.58 1.19
CA HIS A 54 -20.34 -2.64 0.36
C HIS A 54 -19.47 -3.90 0.11
N ALA A 55 -18.39 -4.11 0.86
CA ALA A 55 -17.65 -5.37 0.81
C ALA A 55 -18.48 -6.52 1.43
N GLY A 56 -18.72 -7.57 0.66
CA GLY A 56 -19.32 -8.81 1.16
C GLY A 56 -18.31 -9.67 1.91
N PHE A 57 -18.78 -10.72 2.59
CA PHE A 57 -17.93 -11.69 3.30
C PHE A 57 -16.82 -12.27 2.40
N GLY A 58 -17.15 -12.58 1.14
CA GLY A 58 -16.18 -13.09 0.17
C GLY A 58 -15.02 -12.12 -0.10
N SER A 59 -15.30 -10.81 -0.21
CA SER A 59 -14.26 -9.79 -0.43
C SER A 59 -13.33 -9.68 0.77
N TYR A 60 -13.86 -9.66 2.00
CA TYR A 60 -13.04 -9.66 3.21
C TYR A 60 -12.18 -10.92 3.31
N LEU A 61 -12.73 -12.09 2.97
CA LEU A 61 -11.98 -13.34 2.97
C LEU A 61 -10.81 -13.28 1.98
N LEU A 62 -11.04 -12.80 0.76
CA LEU A 62 -9.97 -12.64 -0.25
C LEU A 62 -8.88 -11.66 0.20
N ILE A 63 -9.26 -10.53 0.81
CA ILE A 63 -8.29 -9.55 1.34
C ILE A 63 -7.44 -10.20 2.44
N LEU A 64 -8.06 -10.89 3.40
CA LEU A 64 -7.34 -11.53 4.51
C LEU A 64 -6.44 -12.66 4.02
N ILE A 65 -6.89 -13.45 3.04
CA ILE A 65 -6.06 -14.49 2.41
C ILE A 65 -4.88 -13.84 1.68
N GLY A 66 -5.11 -12.80 0.88
CA GLY A 66 -4.05 -12.09 0.17
C GLY A 66 -3.01 -11.49 1.11
N LEU A 67 -3.46 -10.83 2.19
CA LEU A 67 -2.59 -10.28 3.22
C LEU A 67 -1.80 -11.38 3.95
N GLY A 68 -2.45 -12.51 4.26
CA GLY A 68 -1.82 -13.66 4.91
C GLY A 68 -0.76 -14.34 4.04
N ILE A 69 -1.05 -14.55 2.76
CA ILE A 69 -0.11 -15.15 1.81
C ILE A 69 1.06 -14.20 1.56
N GLY A 70 0.79 -12.95 1.18
CA GLY A 70 1.84 -11.97 0.89
C GLY A 70 2.72 -11.66 2.10
N GLY A 71 2.10 -11.39 3.25
CA GLY A 71 2.81 -11.15 4.51
C GLY A 71 3.57 -12.37 5.02
N GLY A 72 3.00 -13.58 4.86
CA GLY A 72 3.64 -14.84 5.25
C GLY A 72 4.88 -15.15 4.41
N ILE A 73 4.77 -15.06 3.08
CA ILE A 73 5.91 -15.24 2.17
C ILE A 73 6.97 -14.17 2.46
N GLY A 74 6.59 -12.91 2.57
CA GLY A 74 7.50 -11.81 2.89
C GLY A 74 8.26 -12.03 4.21
N TYR A 75 7.57 -12.48 5.26
CA TYR A 75 8.19 -12.81 6.55
C TYR A 75 9.21 -13.94 6.43
N VAL A 76 8.86 -15.04 5.74
CA VAL A 76 9.75 -16.19 5.58
C VAL A 76 11.00 -15.82 4.78
N VAL A 77 10.84 -15.08 3.68
CA VAL A 77 11.96 -14.62 2.84
C VAL A 77 12.86 -13.68 3.64
N ALA A 78 12.30 -12.66 4.30
CA ALA A 78 13.06 -11.69 5.07
C ALA A 78 13.84 -12.33 6.25
N LYS A 79 13.33 -13.42 6.83
CA LYS A 79 13.99 -14.13 7.92
C LYS A 79 15.15 -15.03 7.44
N LYS A 80 15.08 -15.54 6.21
CA LYS A 80 16.03 -16.53 5.68
C LYS A 80 17.13 -15.94 4.80
N ILE A 81 16.95 -14.71 4.34
CA ILE A 81 17.90 -14.04 3.46
C ILE A 81 19.24 -13.78 4.15
N GLU A 82 20.34 -13.89 3.41
CA GLU A 82 21.66 -13.52 3.91
C GLU A 82 21.81 -11.99 3.94
N MET A 83 22.52 -11.46 4.94
CA MET A 83 22.76 -10.01 5.06
C MET A 83 23.57 -9.43 3.89
N THR A 84 24.36 -10.27 3.22
CA THR A 84 25.10 -9.95 1.98
C THR A 84 24.17 -9.74 0.78
N ALA A 85 22.99 -10.35 0.79
CA ALA A 85 22.00 -10.29 -0.27
C ALA A 85 20.87 -9.26 0.01
N MET A 86 21.02 -8.42 1.04
CA MET A 86 20.04 -7.38 1.38
C MET A 86 19.76 -6.40 0.22
N PRO A 87 20.74 -5.95 -0.59
CA PRO A 87 20.45 -5.10 -1.74
C PRO A 87 19.46 -5.72 -2.72
N GLN A 88 19.61 -7.02 -3.03
CA GLN A 88 18.74 -7.76 -3.95
C GLN A 88 17.34 -7.93 -3.37
N LEU A 89 17.23 -8.18 -2.06
CA LEU A 89 15.93 -8.27 -1.40
C LEU A 89 15.17 -6.94 -1.45
N VAL A 90 15.86 -5.82 -1.24
CA VAL A 90 15.25 -4.48 -1.31
C VAL A 90 14.76 -4.18 -2.72
N ALA A 91 15.55 -4.55 -3.75
CA ALA A 91 15.16 -4.41 -5.15
C ALA A 91 13.91 -5.26 -5.48
N ALA A 92 13.90 -6.53 -5.06
CA ALA A 92 12.75 -7.41 -5.23
C ALA A 92 11.49 -6.87 -4.52
N PHE A 93 11.60 -6.28 -3.32
CA PHE A 93 10.43 -5.67 -2.68
C PHE A 93 9.96 -4.40 -3.39
N HIS A 94 10.87 -3.59 -3.95
CA HIS A 94 10.47 -2.44 -4.76
C HIS A 94 9.78 -2.85 -6.06
N SER A 95 10.20 -3.94 -6.71
CA SER A 95 9.52 -4.42 -7.90
C SER A 95 8.06 -4.78 -7.59
N LEU A 96 7.81 -5.49 -6.48
CA LEU A 96 6.45 -5.86 -6.04
C LEU A 96 5.57 -4.64 -5.73
N VAL A 97 6.13 -3.56 -5.18
CA VAL A 97 5.41 -2.29 -4.99
C VAL A 97 5.01 -1.68 -6.34
N GLY A 98 5.91 -1.71 -7.32
CA GLY A 98 5.60 -1.27 -8.69
C GLY A 98 4.48 -2.08 -9.33
N LEU A 99 4.51 -3.41 -9.20
CA LEU A 99 3.45 -4.29 -9.71
C LEU A 99 2.10 -4.04 -9.02
N ALA A 100 2.10 -3.80 -7.71
CA ALA A 100 0.89 -3.45 -6.97
C ALA A 100 0.27 -2.15 -7.50
N ALA A 101 1.07 -1.12 -7.82
CA ALA A 101 0.57 0.11 -8.42
C ALA A 101 -0.10 -0.12 -9.78
N VAL A 102 0.49 -0.99 -10.62
CA VAL A 102 -0.09 -1.38 -11.93
C VAL A 102 -1.42 -2.09 -11.74
N PHE A 103 -1.52 -3.04 -10.79
CA PHE A 103 -2.79 -3.73 -10.52
C PHE A 103 -3.86 -2.81 -9.93
N VAL A 104 -3.50 -1.85 -9.08
CA VAL A 104 -4.45 -0.85 -8.57
C VAL A 104 -4.98 0.03 -9.70
N ALA A 105 -4.10 0.50 -10.60
CA ALA A 105 -4.53 1.29 -11.75
C ALA A 105 -5.41 0.49 -12.72
N ALA A 106 -5.08 -0.78 -12.97
CA ALA A 106 -5.92 -1.67 -13.78
C ALA A 106 -7.30 -1.90 -13.13
N ALA A 107 -7.35 -2.12 -11.81
CA ALA A 107 -8.60 -2.28 -11.07
C ALA A 107 -9.48 -1.02 -11.15
N ALA A 108 -8.88 0.17 -11.01
CA ALA A 108 -9.56 1.45 -11.11
C ALA A 108 -10.06 1.75 -12.53
N PHE A 109 -9.30 1.37 -13.55
CA PHE A 109 -9.71 1.51 -14.96
C PHE A 109 -10.87 0.58 -15.33
N LEU A 110 -10.86 -0.66 -14.82
CA LEU A 110 -11.90 -1.66 -15.10
C LEU A 110 -13.17 -1.44 -14.27
N ASN A 111 -13.08 -0.86 -13.07
CA ASN A 111 -14.20 -0.61 -12.18
C ASN A 111 -14.22 0.85 -11.66
N PRO A 112 -14.30 1.86 -12.55
CA PRO A 112 -14.15 3.27 -12.17
C PRO A 112 -15.25 3.79 -11.23
N GLY A 113 -16.42 3.15 -11.21
CA GLY A 113 -17.51 3.46 -10.29
C GLY A 113 -17.14 3.24 -8.82
N ASP A 114 -16.50 2.11 -8.51
CA ASP A 114 -16.11 1.74 -7.14
C ASP A 114 -15.01 2.65 -6.57
N PHE A 115 -14.22 3.27 -7.45
CA PHE A 115 -13.19 4.24 -7.09
C PHE A 115 -13.71 5.68 -7.06
N GLY A 116 -14.99 5.92 -7.40
CA GLY A 116 -15.58 7.27 -7.39
C GLY A 116 -15.01 8.21 -8.46
N ILE A 117 -14.47 7.65 -9.55
CA ILE A 117 -13.77 8.41 -10.61
C ILE A 117 -14.62 8.59 -11.88
N LEU A 118 -15.91 8.29 -11.84
CA LEU A 118 -16.84 8.57 -12.93
C LEU A 118 -17.33 10.03 -12.95
N THR A 119 -17.54 10.57 -14.15
CA THR A 119 -18.28 11.81 -14.41
C THR A 119 -19.80 11.55 -14.37
N ALA A 120 -20.60 12.62 -14.44
CA ALA A 120 -22.05 12.50 -14.52
C ALA A 120 -22.51 11.76 -15.80
N ASP A 121 -21.72 11.84 -16.87
CA ASP A 121 -21.99 11.22 -18.17
C ASP A 121 -21.52 9.76 -18.26
N GLY A 122 -20.89 9.24 -17.20
CA GLY A 122 -20.40 7.85 -17.12
C GLY A 122 -18.99 7.63 -17.67
N ASP A 123 -18.29 8.69 -18.06
CA ASP A 123 -16.88 8.65 -18.46
C ASP A 123 -15.95 8.67 -17.24
N ILE A 124 -14.71 8.21 -17.40
CA ILE A 124 -13.68 8.38 -16.36
C ILE A 124 -13.19 9.83 -16.36
N LYS A 125 -13.11 10.47 -15.19
CA LYS A 125 -12.54 11.82 -15.01
C LYS A 125 -11.15 11.90 -15.66
N GLY A 126 -10.95 12.90 -16.52
CA GLY A 126 -9.68 13.07 -17.25
C GLY A 126 -8.45 13.18 -16.34
N LEU A 127 -8.57 13.83 -15.18
CA LEU A 127 -7.50 13.89 -14.18
C LEU A 127 -7.17 12.49 -13.62
N SER A 128 -8.19 11.68 -13.32
CA SER A 128 -7.99 10.31 -12.83
C SER A 128 -7.34 9.42 -13.90
N LEU A 129 -7.70 9.58 -15.18
CA LEU A 129 -7.01 8.88 -16.28
C LEU A 129 -5.52 9.25 -16.33
N PHE A 130 -5.19 10.53 -16.15
CA PHE A 130 -3.81 10.99 -16.12
C PHE A 130 -3.04 10.41 -14.92
N GLU A 131 -3.60 10.47 -13.72
CA GLU A 131 -3.00 9.93 -12.49
C GLU A 131 -2.78 8.43 -12.57
N MET A 132 -3.77 7.66 -13.05
CA MET A 132 -3.65 6.22 -13.26
C MET A 132 -2.61 5.88 -14.33
N GLY A 133 -2.59 6.63 -15.44
CA GLY A 133 -1.61 6.45 -16.51
C GLY A 133 -0.18 6.66 -16.00
N LEU A 134 0.06 7.76 -15.27
CA LEU A 134 1.35 8.06 -14.67
C LEU A 134 1.75 6.98 -13.64
N GLY A 135 0.83 6.59 -12.75
CA GLY A 135 1.06 5.54 -11.76
C GLY A 135 1.40 4.19 -12.39
N THR A 136 0.71 3.84 -13.48
CA THR A 136 0.97 2.60 -14.24
C THR A 136 2.36 2.62 -14.88
N ILE A 137 2.75 3.72 -15.52
CA ILE A 137 4.06 3.85 -16.16
C ILE A 137 5.18 3.75 -15.11
N ILE A 138 5.09 4.51 -14.02
CA ILE A 138 6.09 4.50 -12.95
C ILE A 138 6.17 3.10 -12.30
N GLY A 139 5.01 2.48 -12.04
CA GLY A 139 4.92 1.15 -11.47
C GLY A 139 5.52 0.08 -12.36
N ALA A 140 5.22 0.10 -13.67
CA ALA A 140 5.75 -0.85 -14.64
C ALA A 140 7.28 -0.72 -14.82
N ILE A 141 7.79 0.51 -14.85
CA ILE A 141 9.24 0.76 -14.91
C ILE A 141 9.91 0.27 -13.62
N THR A 142 9.32 0.52 -12.47
CA THR A 142 9.87 0.06 -11.17
C THR A 142 9.87 -1.47 -11.09
N PHE A 143 8.80 -2.12 -11.55
CA PHE A 143 8.71 -3.59 -11.57
C PHE A 143 9.75 -4.24 -12.49
N THR A 144 9.96 -3.68 -13.68
CA THR A 144 10.91 -4.26 -14.65
C THR A 144 12.35 -3.85 -14.40
N GLY A 145 12.58 -2.73 -13.71
CA GLY A 145 13.91 -2.18 -13.46
C GLY A 145 14.56 -2.56 -12.12
N SER A 146 13.79 -3.04 -11.13
CA SER A 146 14.31 -3.45 -9.82
C SER A 146 14.61 -4.95 -9.78
#